data_AF-A0A7C1YPB5-F1
#
_entry.id   AF-A0A7C1YPB5-F1
#
_cell.length_a   1.000
_cell.length_b   1.000
_cell.length_c   1.000
_cell.angle_alpha   90.00
_cell.angle_beta   90.00
_cell.angle_gamma   90.00
#
_symmetry.space_group_name_H-M   'P 1'
#
loop_
_entity.id
_entity.type
_entity.pdbx_description
1 polymer ?
#
loop_
_entity_poly.entity_id
_entity_poly.type
_entity_poly.pdbx_seq_one_letter_code
_entity_poly.pdbx_strand_id
1 'polypeptide(L)'
;MKGAIAVALTGASGIPYGMRLLECLVAAGETVWVMVSEAARVVAGLETDYDLPGRNANLELWFRQRLGSAEGQLSLFGVQQWTAPP
;
A
#
# COMPACT_ATOMS: atom_id res chain seq x y z
N MET A 1 -5.80 2.31 -22.41
CA MET A 1 -5.20 2.72 -21.13
C MET A 1 -5.25 1.53 -20.20
N LYS A 2 -4.14 1.13 -19.57
CA LYS A 2 -4.20 0.12 -18.50
C LYS A 2 -4.88 0.76 -17.29
N GLY A 3 -5.83 0.05 -16.68
CA GLY A 3 -6.46 0.48 -15.42
C GLY A 3 -5.50 0.33 -14.24
N ALA A 4 -5.83 0.97 -13.12
CA ALA A 4 -5.10 0.78 -11.86
C ALA A 4 -5.57 -0.49 -11.13
N ILE A 5 -4.66 -1.12 -10.38
CA ILE A 5 -4.99 -2.24 -9.49
C ILE A 5 -5.10 -1.69 -8.06
N ALA A 6 -6.30 -1.80 -7.49
CA ALA A 6 -6.52 -1.44 -6.09
C ALA A 6 -6.15 -2.60 -5.16
N VAL A 7 -5.27 -2.35 -4.20
CA VAL A 7 -4.82 -3.30 -3.19
C VAL A 7 -5.17 -2.75 -1.81
N ALA A 8 -6.02 -3.46 -1.08
CA ALA A 8 -6.40 -3.13 0.29
C ALA A 8 -5.74 -4.11 1.27
N LEU A 9 -4.89 -3.60 2.16
CA LEU A 9 -4.35 -4.36 3.29
C LEU A 9 -5.31 -4.22 4.47
N THR A 10 -5.77 -5.36 5.00
CA THR A 10 -6.71 -5.45 6.13
C THR A 10 -6.09 -6.18 7.32
N GLY A 11 -6.78 -6.21 8.46
CA GLY A 11 -6.26 -6.76 9.72
C GLY A 11 -6.32 -8.27 9.85
N ALA A 12 -6.29 -9.01 8.74
CA ALA A 12 -6.10 -10.45 8.77
C ALA A 12 -4.60 -10.76 8.81
N SER A 13 -4.25 -11.91 9.40
CA SER A 13 -2.88 -12.41 9.37
C SER A 13 -2.39 -12.61 7.94
N GLY A 14 -1.13 -12.28 7.67
CA GLY A 14 -0.53 -12.44 6.35
C GLY A 14 -0.06 -11.14 5.68
N ILE A 15 0.35 -10.13 6.45
CA ILE A 15 0.93 -8.88 5.90
C ILE A 15 2.07 -9.14 4.90
N PRO A 16 2.97 -10.13 5.09
CA PRO A 16 4.00 -10.45 4.11
C PRO A 16 3.49 -10.74 2.70
N TYR A 17 2.29 -11.34 2.56
CA TYR A 17 1.72 -11.64 1.25
C TYR A 17 1.31 -10.37 0.51
N GLY A 18 0.64 -9.45 1.21
CA GLY A 18 0.26 -8.14 0.65
C GLY A 18 1.49 -7.33 0.24
N MET A 19 2.52 -7.33 1.08
CA MET A 19 3.79 -6.66 0.78
C MET A 19 4.47 -7.25 -0.46
N ARG A 20 4.54 -8.58 -0.55
CA ARG A 20 5.13 -9.25 -1.71
C ARG A 20 4.34 -9.02 -2.99
N LEU A 21 3.01 -8.97 -2.91
CA LEU A 21 2.15 -8.62 -4.04
C LEU A 21 2.47 -7.22 -4.56
N LEU A 22 2.56 -6.23 -3.65
CA LEU A 22 2.90 -4.85 -4.02
C LEU A 22 4.27 -4.76 -4.69
N GLU A 23 5.28 -5.46 -4.19
CA GLU A 23 6.60 -5.55 -4.83
C GLU A 23 6.49 -6.08 -6.27
N CYS A 24 5.75 -7.18 -6.48
CA CYS A 24 5.58 -7.77 -7.80
C CYS A 24 4.84 -6.84 -8.78
N LEU A 25 3.78 -6.16 -8.32
CA LEU A 25 3.01 -5.24 -9.16
C LEU A 25 3.84 -4.01 -9.57
N VAL A 26 4.60 -3.45 -8.63
CA VAL A 26 5.51 -2.33 -8.92
C VAL A 26 6.60 -2.76 -9.89
N ALA A 27 7.22 -3.93 -9.69
CA ALA A 27 8.24 -4.47 -10.59
C ALA A 27 7.69 -4.77 -11.99
N ALA A 28 6.40 -5.12 -12.11
CA ALA A 28 5.72 -5.34 -13.38
C ALA A 28 5.34 -4.04 -14.12
N GLY A 29 5.60 -2.87 -13.53
CA GLY A 29 5.24 -1.58 -14.13
C GLY A 29 3.74 -1.26 -14.03
N GLU A 30 3.00 -1.94 -13.16
CA GLU A 30 1.56 -1.68 -12.98
C GLU A 30 1.35 -0.42 -12.14
N THR A 31 0.23 0.27 -12.37
CA THR A 31 -0.23 1.37 -11.51
C THR A 31 -1.03 0.79 -10.36
N VAL A 32 -0.65 1.12 -9.12
CA VAL A 32 -1.18 0.51 -7.91
C VAL A 32 -1.75 1.55 -6.97
N TRP A 33 -2.98 1.31 -6.52
CA TRP A 33 -3.66 2.11 -5.51
C TRP A 33 -3.71 1.34 -4.20
N VAL A 34 -3.10 1.89 -3.15
CA VAL A 34 -2.94 1.21 -1.88
C VAL A 34 -3.88 1.81 -0.83
N MET A 35 -4.55 0.94 -0.09
CA MET A 35 -5.32 1.29 1.11
C MET A 35 -4.85 0.42 2.26
N VAL A 36 -4.71 0.99 3.45
CA VAL A 36 -4.25 0.26 4.64
C VAL A 36 -5.17 0.61 5.80
N SER A 37 -5.87 -0.38 6.34
CA SER A 37 -6.71 -0.18 7.52
C SER A 37 -5.87 -0.03 8.80
N GLU A 38 -6.46 0.54 9.85
CA GLU A 38 -5.80 0.60 11.16
C GLU A 38 -5.44 -0.79 11.69
N ALA A 39 -6.35 -1.77 11.54
CA ALA A 39 -6.10 -3.15 11.92
C ALA A 39 -4.94 -3.78 11.14
N ALA A 40 -4.76 -3.45 9.86
CA ALA A 40 -3.62 -3.92 9.08
C ALA A 40 -2.28 -3.39 9.61
N ARG A 41 -2.25 -2.15 10.10
CA ARG A 41 -1.04 -1.56 10.73
C ARG A 41 -0.67 -2.29 12.02
N VAL A 42 -1.67 -2.62 12.84
CA VAL A 42 -1.46 -3.42 14.06
C VAL A 42 -0.88 -4.78 13.70
N VAL A 43 -1.51 -5.50 12.75
CA VAL A 43 -1.00 -6.82 12.32
C VAL A 43 0.40 -6.72 11.72
N ALA A 44 0.70 -5.66 10.97
CA ALA A 44 2.03 -5.46 10.40
C ALA A 44 3.11 -5.39 11.49
N GLY A 45 2.87 -4.64 12.57
CA GLY A 45 3.80 -4.57 13.70
C GLY A 45 3.86 -5.84 14.56
N LEU A 46 2.87 -6.73 14.46
CA LEU A 46 2.88 -8.04 15.15
C LEU A 46 3.58 -9.13 14.33
N GLU A 47 3.51 -9.08 13.01
CA GLU A 47 4.00 -10.14 12.11
C GLU A 47 5.33 -9.82 11.44
N THR A 48 5.73 -8.54 11.42
CA THR A 48 6.88 -8.06 10.65
C THR A 48 7.59 -6.94 11.39
N ASP A 49 8.80 -6.61 10.94
CA ASP A 49 9.54 -5.43 11.40
C ASP A 49 9.10 -4.13 10.67
N TYR A 50 7.95 -4.14 10.00
CA TYR A 50 7.45 -2.98 9.26
C TYR A 50 6.76 -1.99 10.19
N ASP A 51 7.39 -0.83 10.39
CA ASP A 51 6.76 0.33 11.00
C ASP A 51 5.99 1.14 9.96
N LEU A 52 4.71 0.80 9.75
CA LEU A 52 3.84 1.46 8.77
C LEU A 52 3.35 2.82 9.31
N PRO A 53 3.81 3.97 8.77
CA PRO A 53 3.54 5.28 9.37
C PRO A 53 2.05 5.66 9.38
N GLY A 54 1.50 6.08 10.53
CA GLY A 54 0.06 6.34 10.67
C GLY A 54 -0.54 7.41 9.73
N ARG A 55 0.26 8.39 9.30
CA ARG A 55 -0.17 9.42 8.33
C ARG A 55 -0.01 8.91 6.90
N ASN A 56 -1.06 9.02 6.09
CA ASN A 56 -1.06 8.54 4.70
C ASN A 56 0.06 9.10 3.83
N ALA A 57 0.36 10.40 3.91
CA ALA A 57 1.45 10.99 3.14
C ALA A 57 2.81 10.35 3.48
N ASN A 58 3.06 10.07 4.76
CA ASN A 58 4.27 9.40 5.21
C ASN A 58 4.29 7.93 4.81
N LEU A 59 3.13 7.25 4.85
CA LEU A 59 2.99 5.87 4.44
C LEU A 59 3.21 5.69 2.93
N GLU A 60 2.70 6.61 2.11
CA GLU A 60 2.94 6.62 0.67
C GLU A 60 4.44 6.76 0.37
N LEU A 61 5.12 7.70 1.03
CA LEU A 61 6.57 7.86 0.91
C LEU A 61 7.31 6.58 1.33
N TRP A 62 6.89 5.97 2.44
CA TRP A 62 7.46 4.71 2.94
C TRP A 62 7.33 3.59 1.91
N PHE A 63 6.15 3.40 1.30
CA PHE A 63 5.94 2.42 0.25
C PHE A 63 6.79 2.71 -0.98
N ARG A 64 6.84 3.97 -1.44
CA ARG A 64 7.66 4.36 -2.59
C ARG A 64 9.13 4.05 -2.38
N GLN A 65 9.67 4.39 -1.21
CA GLN A 65 11.06 4.10 -0.85
C GLN A 65 11.33 2.60 -0.73
N ARG A 66 10.42 1.86 -0.09
CA ARG A 66 10.58 0.42 0.15
C ARG A 66 10.46 -0.43 -1.11
N LEU A 67 9.59 -0.02 -2.05
CA LEU A 67 9.25 -0.77 -3.26
C LEU A 67 9.97 -0.26 -4.51
N GLY A 68 10.57 0.94 -4.47
CA GLY A 68 11.27 1.54 -5.62
C GLY A 68 10.33 1.92 -6.76
N SER A 69 9.08 2.30 -6.46
CA SER A 69 8.10 2.66 -7.49
C SER A 69 8.41 4.00 -8.16
N ALA A 70 8.15 4.10 -9.47
CA ALA A 70 8.26 5.36 -10.20
C ALA A 70 7.24 6.41 -9.71
N GLU A 71 7.48 7.68 -10.05
CA GLU A 71 6.54 8.76 -9.73
C GLU A 71 5.16 8.48 -10.36
N GLY A 72 4.10 8.62 -9.56
CA GLY A 72 2.72 8.33 -9.98
C GLY A 72 2.36 6.85 -10.10
N GLN A 73 3.32 5.92 -10.01
CA GLN A 73 3.04 4.49 -10.13
C GLN A 73 2.29 3.92 -8.91
N LEU A 74 2.59 4.43 -7.71
CA LEU A 74 1.96 4.03 -6.47
C LEU A 74 1.34 5.26 -5.79
N SER A 75 0.05 5.17 -5.46
CA SER A 75 -0.69 6.20 -4.73
C SER A 75 -1.42 5.57 -3.54
N LEU A 76 -1.47 6.27 -2.43
CA LEU A 76 -2.14 5.80 -1.22
C LEU A 76 -3.41 6.61 -0.97
N PHE A 77 -4.51 5.92 -0.71
CA PHE A 77 -5.80 6.53 -0.43
C PHE A 77 -6.23 6.28 1.01
N GLY A 78 -6.77 7.33 1.64
CA GLY A 78 -7.35 7.20 2.97
C GLY A 78 -8.67 6.46 2.98
N VAL A 79 -8.96 5.81 4.11
CA VAL A 79 -10.20 5.05 4.34
C VAL A 79 -11.46 5.90 4.11
N GLN A 80 -11.37 7.22 4.32
CA GLN A 80 -12.46 8.18 4.11
C GLN A 80 -12.19 9.18 2.99
N GLN A 81 -11.27 8.88 2.06
CA GLN A 81 -10.96 9.76 0.93
C GLN A 81 -11.93 9.51 -0.23
N TRP A 82 -13.15 10.04 -0.10
CA TRP A 82 -14.22 9.87 -1.11
C TRP A 82 -13.91 10.51 -2.47
N THR A 83 -12.90 11.37 -2.54
CA THR A 83 -12.42 12.01 -3.77
C THR A 83 -11.32 11.20 -4.46
N ALA A 84 -11.07 9.96 -4.04
CA ALA A 84 -10.20 9.05 -4.79
C ALA A 84 -10.76 8.83 -6.21
N PRO A 85 -9.90 8.55 -7.21
CA PRO A 85 -10.35 8.35 -8.58
C PRO A 85 -11.35 7.17 -8.66
N PRO A 86 -12.37 7.24 -9.54
CA PRO A 86 -13.33 6.17 -9.74
C PRO A 86 -12.72 4.95 -10.45
#